data_AF-A0A1Q7FJM0-F1
#
_entry.id   AF-A0A1Q7FJM0-F1
#
_cell.length_a   1.000
_cell.length_b   1.000
_cell.length_c   1.000
_cell.angle_alpha   90.00
_cell.angle_beta   90.00
_cell.angle_gamma   90.00
#
_symmetry.space_group_name_H-M   'P 1'
#
loop_
_entity.id
_entity.type
_entity.pdbx_description
1 polymer ?
#
loop_
_entity_poly.entity_id
_entity_poly.type
_entity_poly.pdbx_seq_one_letter_code
_entity_poly.pdbx_strand_id
1 'polypeptide(L)'
;MVIKKIISRAASASLAALISLAAQPLSGQTSSESERLQKLERAVELLEKRNAELQSEISSLKAQQAAVVPEGKMKTKIISEGKTYVEKVIDEKPPIYVQQRGSEIKLVLGGFIQVNFEDSDAFAFQGNFGLSEIKDLFRLRRARVNLTGDFAEQFDFKVEGDFGQGDGLNSNRTAFSGTDIWLNWHQFPAAQIKVGQWKAPFGLDQLTPDTSLYTIERTLPTGAITPDRQIGAQLWGKPLTNIWPEQKDLLTYYAGIFNGDGKNTTVNDNNNFMYVGRLESTLFQDVFGKGSFLKLGGDVLNSRDDKGVNISQSGNLLVNADRVPLAVYPPWGG
;
A
#
# COMPACT_ATOMS: atom_id res chain seq x y z
N MET A 1 -26.27 53.63 42.93
CA MET A 1 -24.89 53.21 42.61
C MET A 1 -24.76 51.73 43.01
N VAL A 2 -24.62 50.86 41.99
CA VAL A 2 -23.92 49.55 41.96
C VAL A 2 -24.42 48.45 42.94
N ILE A 3 -25.14 47.39 42.50
CA ILE A 3 -24.74 46.15 41.77
C ILE A 3 -23.82 45.25 42.65
N LYS A 4 -23.86 43.92 42.72
CA LYS A 4 -24.80 42.80 42.47
C LYS A 4 -23.98 41.55 42.86
N LYS A 5 -24.65 40.55 43.42
CA LYS A 5 -24.14 39.22 43.82
C LYS A 5 -23.81 38.36 42.58
N ILE A 6 -22.73 37.57 42.62
CA ILE A 6 -22.45 36.45 41.68
C ILE A 6 -22.03 35.24 42.50
N ILE A 7 -22.83 34.16 42.50
CA ILE A 7 -22.36 32.77 42.54
C ILE A 7 -23.36 31.92 41.73
N SER A 8 -22.83 31.21 40.74
CA SER A 8 -23.52 30.36 39.75
C SER A 8 -23.53 28.89 40.16
N ARG A 9 -24.68 28.21 40.12
CA ARG A 9 -24.83 26.77 39.74
C ARG A 9 -26.27 26.51 39.32
N ALA A 10 -26.51 26.27 38.03
CA ALA A 10 -27.70 25.54 37.54
C ALA A 10 -27.45 25.12 36.08
N ALA A 11 -27.39 23.81 35.83
CA ALA A 11 -27.52 23.23 34.49
C ALA A 11 -28.62 22.18 34.58
N SER A 12 -29.84 22.60 34.28
CA SER A 12 -31.00 21.73 34.07
C SER A 12 -31.97 22.47 33.17
N ALA A 13 -32.31 21.84 32.04
CA ALA A 13 -33.48 22.06 31.20
C ALA A 13 -33.76 23.49 30.69
N SER A 14 -33.73 23.64 29.35
CA SER A 14 -34.84 24.20 28.54
C SER A 14 -34.33 24.59 27.16
N LEU A 15 -34.60 23.75 26.15
CA LEU A 15 -34.44 24.12 24.74
C LEU A 15 -35.81 24.59 24.24
N ALA A 16 -36.11 25.87 24.43
CA ALA A 16 -37.28 26.54 23.88
C ALA A 16 -36.95 28.00 23.57
N ALA A 17 -36.28 28.23 22.44
CA ALA A 17 -36.24 29.51 21.77
C ALA A 17 -35.68 29.32 20.37
N LEU A 18 -36.55 29.36 19.35
CA LEU A 18 -36.26 29.86 18.01
C LEU A 18 -37.60 29.94 17.26
N ILE A 19 -38.42 30.92 17.63
CA ILE A 19 -39.49 31.43 16.76
C ILE A 19 -39.20 32.91 16.59
N SER A 20 -38.63 33.29 15.44
CA SER A 20 -38.81 34.59 14.78
C SER A 20 -37.98 34.66 13.50
N LEU A 21 -38.59 34.22 12.38
CA LEU A 21 -38.44 34.63 10.97
C LEU A 21 -39.27 33.59 10.19
N ALA A 22 -40.25 33.90 9.34
CA ALA A 22 -40.62 35.11 8.65
C ALA A 22 -42.11 34.99 8.27
N ALA A 23 -42.84 36.11 8.28
CA ALA A 23 -44.13 36.23 7.61
C ALA A 23 -43.88 36.85 6.24
N GLN A 24 -44.18 36.12 5.14
CA GLN A 24 -44.58 36.60 3.79
C GLN A 24 -45.13 35.41 2.96
N PRO A 25 -45.95 35.67 1.91
CA PRO A 25 -47.27 35.05 1.77
C PRO A 25 -47.33 33.74 0.97
N LEU A 26 -48.38 32.99 1.28
CA LEU A 26 -48.85 31.79 0.62
C LEU A 26 -49.36 32.12 -0.81
N SER A 27 -48.70 31.62 -1.85
CA SER A 27 -49.39 31.20 -3.09
C SER A 27 -48.49 30.35 -3.98
N GLY A 28 -48.88 29.08 -4.17
CA GLY A 28 -48.51 28.27 -5.34
C GLY A 28 -47.40 27.23 -5.17
N GLN A 29 -47.60 26.17 -4.37
CA GLN A 29 -46.76 24.95 -4.50
C GLN A 29 -47.34 23.67 -3.85
N THR A 30 -48.65 23.44 -3.91
CA THR A 30 -49.28 22.32 -3.18
C THR A 30 -49.16 20.95 -3.84
N SER A 31 -48.84 20.83 -5.14
CA SER A 31 -48.72 19.52 -5.82
C SER A 31 -47.34 18.88 -5.69
N SER A 32 -46.26 19.68 -5.65
CA SER A 32 -44.88 19.17 -5.64
C SER A 32 -44.43 18.66 -4.26
N GLU A 33 -44.93 19.23 -3.16
CA GLU A 33 -44.55 18.78 -1.82
C GLU A 33 -45.29 17.49 -1.43
N SER A 34 -46.56 17.35 -1.81
CA SER A 34 -47.33 16.12 -1.58
C SER A 34 -46.73 14.92 -2.32
N GLU A 35 -46.24 15.10 -3.55
CA GLU A 35 -45.56 14.04 -4.28
C GLU A 35 -44.21 13.67 -3.66
N ARG A 36 -43.49 14.64 -3.10
CA ARG A 36 -42.21 14.42 -2.43
C ARG A 36 -42.39 13.69 -1.09
N LEU A 37 -43.44 14.03 -0.34
CA LEU A 37 -43.85 13.34 0.88
C LEU A 37 -44.22 11.87 0.60
N GLN A 38 -45.05 11.62 -0.41
CA GLN A 38 -45.40 10.24 -0.79
C GLN A 38 -44.17 9.43 -1.27
N LYS A 39 -43.21 10.04 -1.95
CA LYS A 39 -41.96 9.37 -2.34
C LYS A 39 -41.08 9.06 -1.12
N LEU A 40 -41.03 9.95 -0.15
CA LEU A 40 -40.29 9.72 1.10
C LEU A 40 -40.94 8.61 1.93
N GLU A 41 -42.26 8.62 2.07
CA GLU A 41 -42.98 7.58 2.81
C GLU A 41 -42.77 6.19 2.19
N ARG A 42 -42.87 6.07 0.85
CA ARG A 42 -42.56 4.80 0.16
C ARG A 42 -41.10 4.39 0.31
N ALA A 43 -40.16 5.34 0.33
CA ALA A 43 -38.74 5.03 0.50
C ALA A 43 -38.44 4.53 1.91
N VAL A 44 -39.08 5.10 2.93
CA VAL A 44 -38.96 4.66 4.32
C VAL A 44 -39.56 3.26 4.48
N GLU A 45 -40.74 3.01 3.93
CA GLU A 45 -41.40 1.70 3.99
C GLU A 45 -40.57 0.60 3.29
N LEU A 46 -39.93 0.94 2.16
CA LEU A 46 -39.00 0.04 1.46
C LEU A 46 -37.74 -0.26 2.30
N LEU A 47 -37.18 0.76 2.96
CA LEU A 47 -36.01 0.62 3.82
C LEU A 47 -36.31 -0.23 5.06
N GLU A 48 -37.46 -0.04 5.69
CA GLU A 48 -37.91 -0.87 6.82
C GLU A 48 -38.10 -2.33 6.40
N LYS A 49 -38.73 -2.55 5.24
CA LYS A 49 -38.87 -3.91 4.68
C LYS A 49 -37.51 -4.56 4.41
N ARG A 50 -36.56 -3.81 3.86
CA ARG A 50 -35.23 -4.34 3.56
C ARG A 50 -34.41 -4.64 4.82
N ASN A 51 -34.58 -3.83 5.86
CA ASN A 51 -33.99 -4.10 7.17
C ASN A 51 -34.57 -5.36 7.82
N ALA A 52 -35.88 -5.59 7.71
CA ALA A 52 -36.51 -6.81 8.21
C ALA A 52 -36.01 -8.06 7.47
N GLU A 53 -35.87 -7.98 6.14
CA GLU A 53 -35.30 -9.07 5.33
C GLU A 53 -33.85 -9.37 5.71
N LEU A 54 -33.00 -8.36 5.85
CA LEU A 54 -31.60 -8.54 6.27
C LEU A 54 -31.47 -9.13 7.68
N GLN A 55 -32.34 -8.73 8.62
CA GLN A 55 -32.38 -9.33 9.95
C GLN A 55 -32.80 -10.81 9.90
N SER A 56 -33.73 -11.17 9.01
CA SER A 56 -34.12 -12.56 8.79
C SER A 56 -32.98 -13.38 8.18
N GLU A 57 -32.25 -12.81 7.22
CA GLU A 57 -31.11 -13.45 6.57
C GLU A 57 -29.96 -13.67 7.57
N ILE A 58 -29.62 -12.66 8.37
CA ILE A 58 -28.63 -12.78 9.44
C ILE A 58 -29.03 -13.84 10.46
N SER A 59 -30.30 -13.91 10.86
CA SER A 59 -30.76 -14.94 11.82
C SER A 59 -30.72 -16.35 11.22
N SER A 60 -31.04 -16.50 9.93
CA SER A 60 -30.92 -17.76 9.20
C SER A 60 -29.46 -18.22 9.04
N LEU A 61 -28.54 -17.31 8.73
CA LEU A 61 -27.11 -17.58 8.65
C LEU A 61 -26.53 -17.94 10.02
N LYS A 62 -26.96 -17.26 11.09
CA LYS A 62 -26.58 -17.60 12.47
C LYS A 62 -27.09 -18.99 12.87
N ALA A 63 -28.31 -19.36 12.47
CA ALA A 63 -28.88 -20.68 12.74
C ALA A 63 -28.16 -21.78 11.95
N GLN A 64 -27.80 -21.52 10.69
CA GLN A 64 -26.97 -22.43 9.88
C GLN A 64 -25.56 -22.58 10.47
N GLN A 65 -24.97 -21.50 10.98
CA GLN A 65 -23.66 -21.53 11.63
C GLN A 65 -23.69 -22.27 12.99
N ALA A 66 -24.83 -22.23 13.70
CA ALA A 66 -25.04 -23.02 14.92
C ALA A 66 -25.29 -24.51 14.67
N ALA A 67 -25.79 -24.88 13.48
CA ALA A 67 -26.07 -26.27 13.10
C ALA A 67 -24.84 -27.04 12.56
N VAL A 68 -23.71 -26.36 12.30
CA VAL A 68 -22.46 -26.96 11.75
C VAL A 68 -21.39 -27.20 12.83
N VAL A 69 -21.73 -27.08 14.12
CA VAL A 69 -20.82 -27.48 15.21
C VAL A 69 -20.87 -29.02 15.35
N PRO A 70 -19.78 -29.77 15.10
CA PRO A 70 -19.79 -31.22 15.33
C PRO A 70 -19.81 -31.50 16.83
N GLU A 71 -20.76 -32.33 17.28
CA GLU A 71 -20.82 -32.86 18.65
C GLU A 71 -19.57 -33.70 18.96
N GLY A 72 -18.63 -33.11 19.70
CA GLY A 72 -17.50 -33.81 20.29
C GLY A 72 -17.93 -34.63 21.51
N LYS A 73 -17.76 -35.95 21.42
CA LYS A 73 -18.09 -36.94 22.46
C LYS A 73 -17.43 -36.62 23.81
N MET A 74 -18.23 -36.27 24.82
CA MET A 74 -17.78 -36.21 26.21
C MET A 74 -17.90 -37.58 26.88
N LYS A 75 -16.79 -38.10 27.41
CA LYS A 75 -16.81 -39.23 28.37
C LYS A 75 -16.60 -38.68 29.78
N THR A 76 -17.61 -38.87 30.63
CA THR A 76 -17.57 -38.53 32.05
C THR A 76 -16.67 -39.50 32.81
N LYS A 77 -15.67 -38.98 33.52
CA LYS A 77 -14.98 -39.72 34.60
C LYS A 77 -15.23 -38.99 35.91
N ILE A 78 -15.86 -39.66 36.86
CA ILE A 78 -16.17 -39.14 38.20
C ILE A 78 -14.96 -39.42 39.10
N ILE A 79 -14.53 -38.45 39.92
CA ILE A 79 -14.45 -38.51 41.41
C ILE A 79 -13.77 -37.24 42.00
N SER A 80 -14.47 -36.72 43.03
CA SER A 80 -14.15 -35.90 44.23
C SER A 80 -13.46 -34.53 44.18
N GLU A 81 -14.10 -33.63 44.95
CA GLU A 81 -13.64 -32.33 45.47
C GLU A 81 -13.78 -31.11 44.54
N GLY A 82 -15.03 -30.86 44.14
CA GLY A 82 -15.67 -29.58 44.43
C GLY A 82 -15.29 -28.34 43.60
N LYS A 83 -14.46 -28.44 42.56
CA LYS A 83 -14.27 -27.35 41.58
C LYS A 83 -14.18 -27.87 40.15
N THR A 84 -15.22 -27.60 39.37
CA THR A 84 -15.27 -27.89 37.93
C THR A 84 -14.50 -26.83 37.17
N TYR A 85 -13.34 -27.20 36.59
CA TYR A 85 -12.69 -26.40 35.55
C TYR A 85 -13.02 -27.04 34.20
N VAL A 86 -13.62 -26.27 33.29
CA VAL A 86 -13.81 -26.66 31.90
C VAL A 86 -12.54 -26.29 31.16
N GLU A 87 -11.63 -27.25 30.99
CA GLU A 87 -10.50 -27.08 30.09
C GLU A 87 -11.01 -27.20 28.65
N LYS A 88 -11.05 -26.07 27.96
CA LYS A 88 -11.39 -26.00 26.54
C LYS A 88 -10.15 -26.47 25.77
N VAL A 89 -10.12 -27.74 25.38
CA VAL A 89 -9.10 -28.27 24.47
C VAL A 89 -9.23 -27.48 23.16
N ILE A 90 -8.25 -26.62 22.89
CA ILE A 90 -8.05 -26.05 21.57
C ILE A 90 -7.54 -27.22 20.73
N ASP A 91 -8.31 -27.64 19.72
CA ASP A 91 -7.79 -28.52 18.68
C ASP A 91 -6.60 -27.80 18.03
N GLU A 92 -5.38 -28.15 18.47
CA GLU A 92 -4.16 -27.78 17.79
C GLU A 92 -4.23 -28.43 16.40
N LYS A 93 -4.64 -27.64 15.41
CA LYS A 93 -4.43 -28.00 14.00
C LYS A 93 -2.97 -28.44 13.89
N PRO A 94 -2.69 -29.64 13.35
CA PRO A 94 -1.33 -30.13 13.26
C PRO A 94 -0.48 -29.04 12.59
N PRO A 95 0.73 -28.74 13.11
CA PRO A 95 1.56 -27.73 12.50
C PRO A 95 1.71 -28.06 11.02
N ILE A 96 1.45 -27.08 10.15
CA ILE A 96 1.63 -27.23 8.71
C ILE A 96 3.14 -27.45 8.51
N TYR A 97 3.53 -28.70 8.30
CA TYR A 97 4.89 -29.04 7.94
C TYR A 97 5.11 -28.59 6.49
N VAL A 98 5.88 -27.53 6.30
CA VAL A 98 6.41 -27.18 4.98
C VAL A 98 7.44 -28.25 4.63
N GLN A 99 7.03 -29.23 3.83
CA GLN A 99 7.93 -30.25 3.31
C GLN A 99 8.58 -29.73 2.02
N GLN A 100 9.91 -29.75 1.98
CA GLN A 100 10.70 -29.38 0.81
C GLN A 100 10.41 -30.37 -0.33
N ARG A 101 9.61 -29.94 -1.32
CA ARG A 101 9.32 -30.73 -2.53
C ARG A 101 10.26 -30.31 -3.67
N GLY A 102 11.56 -30.53 -3.50
CA GLY A 102 12.58 -30.23 -4.52
C GLY A 102 14.00 -30.40 -3.98
N SER A 103 14.92 -30.84 -4.85
CA SER A 103 16.31 -31.19 -4.50
C SER A 103 17.10 -30.03 -3.92
N GLU A 104 16.77 -28.79 -4.31
CA GLU A 104 17.43 -27.57 -3.83
C GLU A 104 16.37 -26.48 -3.63
N ILE A 105 16.05 -26.19 -2.37
CA ILE A 105 15.32 -24.99 -1.97
C ILE A 105 16.24 -24.23 -1.02
N LYS A 106 16.71 -23.05 -1.45
CA LYS A 106 17.36 -22.11 -0.53
C LYS A 106 16.34 -21.08 -0.11
N LEU A 107 16.23 -20.85 1.18
CA LEU A 107 15.28 -19.91 1.75
C LEU A 107 16.01 -19.06 2.79
N VAL A 108 15.88 -17.75 2.64
CA VAL A 108 16.53 -16.75 3.48
C VAL A 108 15.45 -15.82 4.00
N LEU A 109 15.28 -15.80 5.33
CA LEU A 109 14.51 -14.80 6.03
C LEU A 109 15.42 -13.59 6.30
N GLY A 110 15.00 -12.42 5.85
CA GLY A 110 15.71 -11.17 6.04
C GLY A 110 14.78 -10.04 6.41
N GLY A 111 15.35 -8.84 6.53
CA GLY A 111 14.62 -7.65 6.91
C GLY A 111 15.54 -6.58 7.48
N PHE A 112 14.97 -5.41 7.72
CA PHE A 112 15.65 -4.32 8.41
C PHE A 112 14.64 -3.33 8.98
N ILE A 113 15.07 -2.59 10.00
CA ILE A 113 14.30 -1.52 10.61
C ILE A 113 15.12 -0.23 10.45
N GLN A 114 14.45 0.85 10.08
CA GLN A 114 15.00 2.18 10.01
C GLN A 114 14.11 3.14 10.81
N VAL A 115 14.70 3.77 11.82
CA VAL A 115 14.04 4.77 12.67
C VAL A 115 14.65 6.13 12.37
N ASN A 116 13.81 7.13 12.12
CA ASN A 116 14.24 8.50 11.90
C ASN A 116 13.76 9.36 13.07
N PHE A 117 14.60 10.32 13.45
CA PHE A 117 14.22 11.47 14.26
C PHE A 117 14.30 12.71 13.37
N GLU A 118 13.22 13.48 13.35
CA GLU A 118 13.10 14.74 12.62
C GLU A 118 12.73 15.84 13.62
N ASP A 119 13.28 17.03 13.41
CA ASP A 119 13.17 18.20 14.27
C ASP A 119 12.94 19.45 13.39
N SER A 120 12.20 20.43 13.91
CA SER A 120 11.93 21.75 13.31
C SER A 120 11.00 21.78 12.08
N ASP A 121 11.01 20.78 11.19
CA ASP A 121 10.13 20.68 10.01
C ASP A 121 9.95 19.21 9.59
N ALA A 122 9.09 18.48 10.31
CA ALA A 122 8.83 17.08 10.00
C ALA A 122 8.23 16.95 8.60
N PHE A 123 8.67 15.94 7.85
CA PHE A 123 8.27 15.70 6.45
C PHE A 123 8.77 16.70 5.41
N ALA A 124 9.66 17.64 5.76
CA ALA A 124 10.30 18.55 4.80
C ALA A 124 10.91 17.82 3.59
N PHE A 125 11.51 16.65 3.81
CA PHE A 125 12.11 15.82 2.75
C PHE A 125 11.08 15.24 1.75
N GLN A 126 9.78 15.23 2.09
CA GLN A 126 8.70 14.86 1.16
C GLN A 126 8.25 16.05 0.31
N GLY A 127 8.85 17.23 0.51
CA GLY A 127 8.45 18.49 -0.10
C GLY A 127 7.44 19.29 0.72
N ASN A 128 7.10 18.85 1.93
CA ASN A 128 6.08 19.48 2.79
C ASN A 128 6.66 20.59 3.68
N PHE A 129 7.52 21.45 3.13
CA PHE A 129 8.20 22.50 3.88
C PHE A 129 7.21 23.47 4.53
N GLY A 130 7.12 23.46 5.86
CA GLY A 130 6.23 24.35 6.62
C GLY A 130 4.73 24.15 6.38
N LEU A 131 4.34 23.07 5.68
CA LEU A 131 2.93 22.70 5.44
C LEU A 131 2.38 21.77 6.53
N SER A 132 3.27 21.21 7.34
CA SER A 132 2.95 20.32 8.46
C SER A 132 2.95 21.11 9.76
N GLU A 133 1.91 20.95 10.58
CA GLU A 133 1.92 21.43 11.97
C GLU A 133 2.88 20.62 12.86
N ILE A 134 3.30 19.43 12.39
CA ILE A 134 4.23 18.55 13.09
C ILE A 134 5.65 19.05 12.85
N LYS A 135 6.33 19.44 13.94
CA LYS A 135 7.72 19.93 13.92
C LYS A 135 8.71 18.82 14.19
N ASP A 136 8.42 18.01 15.21
CA ASP A 136 9.35 17.01 15.71
C ASP A 136 8.67 15.64 15.73
N LEU A 137 9.36 14.62 15.21
CA LEU A 137 8.79 13.28 15.08
C LEU A 137 9.86 12.20 15.11
N PHE A 138 9.67 11.21 15.99
CA PHE A 138 10.23 9.89 15.81
C PHE A 138 9.32 9.07 14.91
N ARG A 139 9.85 8.52 13.82
CA ARG A 139 9.08 7.65 12.93
C ARG A 139 9.82 6.39 12.54
N LEU A 140 9.06 5.31 12.36
CA LEU A 140 9.50 4.13 11.64
C LEU A 140 9.48 4.47 10.14
N ARG A 141 10.64 4.81 9.59
CA ARG A 141 10.79 5.15 8.18
C ARG A 141 10.55 3.94 7.28
N ARG A 142 11.07 2.79 7.70
CA ARG A 142 10.95 1.48 7.04
C ARG A 142 11.03 0.41 8.12
N ALA A 143 10.14 -0.58 8.05
CA ALA A 143 10.22 -1.75 8.91
C ALA A 143 9.87 -2.95 8.03
N ARG A 144 10.88 -3.55 7.40
CA ARG A 144 10.68 -4.56 6.37
C ARG A 144 11.10 -5.94 6.82
N VAL A 145 10.29 -6.91 6.42
CA VAL A 145 10.58 -8.33 6.54
C VAL A 145 10.48 -8.92 5.14
N ASN A 146 11.46 -9.71 4.74
CA ASN A 146 11.45 -10.40 3.46
C ASN A 146 11.79 -11.88 3.59
N LEU A 147 11.23 -12.62 2.66
CA LEU A 147 11.55 -14.01 2.39
C LEU A 147 12.03 -14.09 0.95
N THR A 148 13.26 -14.55 0.75
CA THR A 148 13.84 -14.76 -0.57
C THR A 148 14.29 -16.20 -0.71
N GLY A 149 14.29 -16.72 -1.93
CA GLY A 149 14.82 -18.04 -2.17
C GLY A 149 14.91 -18.41 -3.64
N ASP A 150 15.52 -19.55 -3.88
CA ASP A 150 15.55 -20.22 -5.17
C ASP A 150 14.94 -21.62 -5.05
N PHE A 151 14.29 -22.06 -6.13
CA PHE A 151 13.74 -23.41 -6.24
C PHE A 151 13.83 -23.93 -7.68
N ALA A 152 13.88 -25.26 -7.81
CA ALA A 152 13.95 -25.96 -9.10
C ALA A 152 15.09 -25.46 -10.03
N GLU A 153 16.19 -24.98 -9.45
CA GLU A 153 17.44 -24.52 -10.08
C GLU A 153 17.32 -23.27 -11.00
N GLN A 154 16.10 -22.88 -11.36
CA GLN A 154 15.82 -21.91 -12.41
C GLN A 154 14.78 -20.85 -12.01
N PHE A 155 14.31 -20.86 -10.76
CA PHE A 155 13.39 -19.85 -10.25
C PHE A 155 13.91 -19.17 -9.00
N ASP A 156 13.97 -17.84 -9.03
CA ASP A 156 14.15 -17.00 -7.84
C ASP A 156 12.80 -16.40 -7.44
N PHE A 157 12.59 -16.20 -6.15
CA PHE A 157 11.43 -15.45 -5.67
C PHE A 157 11.81 -14.50 -4.53
N LYS A 158 10.97 -13.49 -4.36
CA LYS A 158 11.00 -12.61 -3.18
C LYS A 158 9.59 -12.24 -2.77
N VAL A 159 9.34 -12.28 -1.47
CA VAL A 159 8.15 -11.73 -0.82
C VAL A 159 8.62 -10.81 0.29
N GLU A 160 8.34 -9.52 0.19
CA GLU A 160 8.72 -8.48 1.16
C GLU A 160 7.50 -7.64 1.51
N GLY A 161 7.34 -7.40 2.82
CA GLY A 161 6.36 -6.47 3.36
C GLY A 161 7.01 -5.38 4.19
N ASP A 162 6.38 -4.22 4.22
CA ASP A 162 6.79 -3.03 4.98
C ASP A 162 5.69 -2.62 5.97
N PHE A 163 6.06 -2.50 7.25
CA PHE A 163 5.20 -2.04 8.35
C PHE A 163 5.38 -0.55 8.67
N GLY A 164 6.27 0.15 7.96
CA GLY A 164 6.52 1.58 8.14
C GLY A 164 5.67 2.49 7.23
N GLN A 165 4.65 1.97 6.57
CA GLN A 165 3.80 2.73 5.64
C GLN A 165 2.52 3.20 6.32
N GLY A 166 1.92 4.29 5.86
CA GLY A 166 0.59 4.73 6.28
C GLY A 166 -0.49 3.75 5.81
N ASP A 167 -1.59 3.62 6.54
CA ASP A 167 -2.71 2.70 6.20
C ASP A 167 -3.59 3.13 5.02
N GLY A 168 -3.27 4.27 4.38
CA GLY A 168 -4.00 4.82 3.23
C GLY A 168 -5.38 5.39 3.58
N LEU A 169 -5.87 5.15 4.81
CA LEU A 169 -7.14 5.67 5.35
C LEU A 169 -6.90 6.81 6.34
N ASN A 170 -5.76 6.77 7.02
CA ASN A 170 -5.24 7.75 7.95
C ASN A 170 -3.71 7.67 7.96
N SER A 171 -3.05 8.70 7.40
CA SER A 171 -1.60 8.80 7.28
C SER A 171 -0.83 8.71 8.61
N ASN A 172 -1.53 8.82 9.75
CA ASN A 172 -0.94 8.77 11.10
C ASN A 172 -0.85 7.34 11.68
N ARG A 173 -1.31 6.31 10.96
CA ARG A 173 -1.27 4.91 11.42
C ARG A 173 -0.37 4.06 10.53
N THR A 174 0.43 3.21 11.15
CA THR A 174 1.24 2.23 10.43
C THR A 174 0.35 1.12 9.87
N ALA A 175 0.66 0.69 8.66
CA ALA A 175 0.07 -0.46 7.99
C ALA A 175 1.13 -1.32 7.34
N PHE A 176 0.70 -2.53 7.05
CA PHE A 176 1.42 -3.47 6.23
C PHE A 176 1.17 -3.18 4.75
N SER A 177 2.24 -3.10 3.97
CA SER A 177 2.22 -2.95 2.52
C SER A 177 3.17 -3.96 1.89
N GLY A 178 2.73 -4.73 0.91
CA GLY A 178 3.63 -5.51 0.06
C GLY A 178 4.55 -4.57 -0.73
N THR A 179 5.86 -4.75 -0.65
CA THR A 179 6.81 -3.94 -1.43
C THR A 179 7.28 -4.73 -2.64
N ASP A 180 7.89 -5.89 -2.43
CA ASP A 180 8.45 -6.73 -3.48
C ASP A 180 7.87 -8.13 -3.40
N ILE A 181 7.02 -8.50 -4.37
CA ILE A 181 6.36 -9.80 -4.46
C ILE A 181 6.50 -10.30 -5.89
N TRP A 182 7.54 -11.07 -6.19
CA TRP A 182 7.85 -11.45 -7.57
C TRP A 182 8.48 -12.83 -7.68
N LEU A 183 8.40 -13.36 -8.90
CA LEU A 183 9.05 -14.58 -9.37
C LEU A 183 9.93 -14.25 -10.58
N ASN A 184 11.13 -14.80 -10.65
CA ASN A 184 12.07 -14.65 -11.76
C ASN A 184 12.44 -16.04 -12.28
N TRP A 185 12.20 -16.30 -13.55
CA TRP A 185 12.65 -17.48 -14.25
C TRP A 185 13.98 -17.18 -14.95
N HIS A 186 15.06 -17.84 -14.51
CA HIS A 186 16.44 -17.52 -14.88
C HIS A 186 17.16 -18.67 -15.60
N GLN A 187 16.43 -19.51 -16.33
CA GLN A 187 16.98 -20.63 -17.11
C GLN A 187 18.07 -20.20 -18.10
N PHE A 188 17.95 -19.01 -18.70
CA PHE A 188 18.92 -18.47 -19.65
C PHE A 188 19.51 -17.16 -19.11
N PRO A 189 20.84 -17.06 -18.87
CA PRO A 189 21.46 -15.82 -18.40
C PRO A 189 21.22 -14.63 -19.33
N ALA A 190 21.10 -14.90 -20.64
CA ALA A 190 20.85 -13.91 -21.67
C ALA A 190 19.40 -13.40 -21.72
N ALA A 191 18.43 -14.15 -21.17
CA ALA A 191 17.00 -13.86 -21.27
C ALA A 191 16.24 -14.50 -20.11
N GLN A 192 15.98 -13.71 -19.08
CA GLN A 192 15.27 -14.05 -17.86
C GLN A 192 13.92 -13.33 -17.84
N ILE A 193 12.90 -13.99 -17.31
CA ILE A 193 11.54 -13.44 -17.24
C ILE A 193 11.18 -13.22 -15.77
N LYS A 194 10.82 -11.99 -15.42
CA LYS A 194 10.36 -11.62 -14.07
C LYS A 194 8.91 -11.16 -14.11
N VAL A 195 8.11 -11.62 -13.15
CA VAL A 195 6.68 -11.30 -13.03
C VAL A 195 6.29 -11.04 -11.57
N GLY A 196 5.27 -10.21 -11.35
CA GLY A 196 4.83 -9.78 -10.02
C GLY A 196 5.00 -8.27 -9.77
N GLN A 197 5.32 -7.88 -8.54
CA GLN A 197 5.51 -6.51 -8.08
C GLN A 197 6.94 -6.26 -7.62
N TRP A 198 7.62 -5.30 -8.22
CA TRP A 198 8.97 -4.87 -7.82
C TRP A 198 9.27 -3.49 -8.42
N LYS A 199 10.43 -2.92 -8.09
CA LYS A 199 10.87 -1.64 -8.68
C LYS A 199 11.03 -1.74 -10.20
N ALA A 200 10.35 -0.88 -10.94
CA ALA A 200 10.55 -0.81 -12.39
C ALA A 200 12.02 -0.44 -12.71
N PRO A 201 12.60 -0.98 -13.81
CA PRO A 201 14.03 -0.86 -14.12
C PRO A 201 14.37 0.55 -14.65
N PHE A 202 14.28 1.58 -13.82
CA PHE A 202 14.48 2.96 -14.22
C PHE A 202 15.18 3.75 -13.12
N GLY A 203 16.30 4.41 -13.44
CA GLY A 203 17.07 5.20 -12.49
C GLY A 203 17.94 4.37 -11.55
N LEU A 204 19.24 4.66 -11.49
CA LEU A 204 20.19 3.93 -10.64
C LEU A 204 19.92 4.13 -9.14
N ASP A 205 19.60 5.35 -8.73
CA ASP A 205 19.27 5.70 -7.33
C ASP A 205 17.99 4.98 -6.85
N GLN A 206 17.01 4.84 -7.74
CA GLN A 206 15.79 4.10 -7.47
C GLN A 206 16.05 2.60 -7.28
N LEU A 207 16.85 2.01 -8.18
CA LEU A 207 17.18 0.58 -8.17
C LEU A 207 18.12 0.18 -7.03
N THR A 208 18.96 1.10 -6.56
CA THR A 208 19.85 0.85 -5.42
C THR A 208 19.03 0.45 -4.18
N PRO A 209 19.41 -0.63 -3.45
CA PRO A 209 18.72 -1.04 -2.23
C PRO A 209 18.67 0.08 -1.18
N ASP A 210 17.56 0.15 -0.44
CA ASP A 210 17.37 1.21 0.57
C ASP A 210 18.47 1.21 1.65
N THR A 211 19.00 0.03 1.98
CA THR A 211 20.08 -0.17 2.96
C THR A 211 21.48 0.16 2.43
N SER A 212 21.60 0.44 1.13
CA SER A 212 22.88 0.72 0.45
C SER A 212 22.95 2.15 -0.08
N LEU A 213 21.95 2.98 0.21
CA LEU A 213 21.99 4.40 -0.11
C LEU A 213 23.03 5.11 0.78
N TYR A 214 23.74 6.08 0.20
CA TYR A 214 24.67 6.93 0.97
C TYR A 214 23.93 7.97 1.82
N THR A 215 22.73 8.36 1.42
CA THR A 215 21.87 9.33 2.08
C THR A 215 20.67 8.64 2.73
N ILE A 216 20.10 9.27 3.76
CA ILE A 216 18.95 8.73 4.52
C ILE A 216 17.67 8.58 3.65
N GLU A 217 17.55 9.43 2.63
CA GLU A 217 16.49 9.42 1.62
C GLU A 217 17.09 9.40 0.21
N ARG A 218 16.27 8.99 -0.76
CA ARG A 218 16.59 9.13 -2.18
C ARG A 218 16.59 10.60 -2.59
N THR A 219 17.23 10.89 -3.72
CA THR A 219 17.30 12.25 -4.23
C THR A 219 15.92 12.77 -4.67
N LEU A 220 15.69 14.09 -4.60
CA LEU A 220 14.43 14.70 -5.05
C LEU A 220 14.10 14.39 -6.53
N PRO A 221 15.06 14.41 -7.48
CA PRO A 221 14.78 13.99 -8.85
C PRO A 221 14.24 12.57 -8.91
N THR A 222 14.81 11.62 -8.16
CA THR A 222 14.34 10.24 -8.13
C THR A 222 12.87 10.14 -7.69
N GLY A 223 12.48 10.83 -6.62
CA GLY A 223 11.09 10.86 -6.16
C GLY A 223 10.11 11.49 -7.17
N ALA A 224 10.59 12.41 -8.02
CA ALA A 224 9.78 13.07 -9.03
C ALA A 224 9.62 12.23 -10.32
N ILE A 225 10.72 11.74 -10.90
CA ILE A 225 10.72 11.25 -12.29
C ILE A 225 10.87 9.74 -12.44
N THR A 226 11.12 9.01 -11.36
CA THR A 226 11.32 7.55 -11.43
C THR A 226 10.08 6.82 -10.90
N PRO A 227 9.57 5.81 -11.62
CA PRO A 227 8.52 4.95 -11.09
C PRO A 227 9.07 4.14 -9.91
N ASP A 228 8.28 3.97 -8.85
CA ASP A 228 8.64 3.07 -7.75
C ASP A 228 8.36 1.60 -8.12
N ARG A 229 7.69 0.87 -7.24
CA ARG A 229 7.28 -0.50 -7.47
C ARG A 229 6.02 -0.53 -8.30
N GLN A 230 6.00 -1.48 -9.22
CA GLN A 230 4.97 -1.62 -10.24
C GLN A 230 4.65 -3.10 -10.38
N ILE A 231 3.39 -3.41 -10.69
CA ILE A 231 2.96 -4.77 -11.04
C ILE A 231 3.14 -4.95 -12.54
N GLY A 232 3.80 -6.01 -12.96
CA GLY A 232 4.03 -6.26 -14.38
C GLY A 232 4.88 -7.49 -14.69
N ALA A 233 5.44 -7.47 -15.91
CA ALA A 233 6.34 -8.47 -16.44
C ALA A 233 7.56 -7.81 -17.08
N GLN A 234 8.72 -8.46 -17.01
CA GLN A 234 9.97 -7.97 -17.57
C GLN A 234 10.79 -9.10 -18.17
N LEU A 235 11.34 -8.84 -19.35
CA LEU A 235 12.44 -9.58 -19.93
C LEU A 235 13.75 -8.84 -19.62
N TRP A 236 14.75 -9.53 -19.10
CA TRP A 236 16.06 -8.94 -18.83
C TRP A 236 17.16 -9.96 -18.97
N GLY A 237 18.41 -9.53 -19.16
CA GLY A 237 19.50 -10.48 -19.21
C GLY A 237 20.86 -9.91 -19.54
N LYS A 238 21.85 -10.79 -19.50
CA LYS A 238 23.26 -10.54 -19.76
C LYS A 238 23.71 -11.35 -20.97
N PRO A 239 23.50 -10.84 -22.20
CA PRO A 239 23.69 -11.62 -23.42
C PRO A 239 25.13 -12.08 -23.63
N LEU A 240 26.09 -11.37 -23.04
CA LEU A 240 27.51 -11.69 -23.16
C LEU A 240 27.99 -12.79 -22.21
N THR A 241 27.15 -13.26 -21.29
CA THR A 241 27.56 -14.27 -20.28
C THR A 241 28.13 -15.54 -20.90
N ASN A 242 27.54 -16.01 -22.00
CA ASN A 242 27.97 -17.25 -22.66
C ASN A 242 29.04 -17.02 -23.74
N ILE A 243 29.16 -15.79 -24.25
CA ILE A 243 30.05 -15.44 -25.38
C ILE A 243 31.41 -14.97 -24.84
N TRP A 244 31.41 -14.09 -23.84
CA TRP A 244 32.59 -13.55 -23.19
C TRP A 244 32.42 -13.63 -21.66
N PRO A 245 32.71 -14.80 -21.04
CA PRO A 245 32.49 -15.01 -19.61
C PRO A 245 33.23 -14.01 -18.71
N GLU A 246 34.44 -13.59 -19.13
CA GLU A 246 35.25 -12.58 -18.44
C GLU A 246 34.60 -11.20 -18.43
N GLN A 247 33.69 -10.94 -19.38
CA GLN A 247 33.00 -9.66 -19.56
C GLN A 247 31.48 -9.83 -19.49
N LYS A 248 31.00 -10.83 -18.74
CA LYS A 248 29.56 -11.14 -18.62
C LYS A 248 28.70 -9.94 -18.19
N ASP A 249 29.28 -8.99 -17.45
CA ASP A 249 28.59 -7.80 -16.91
C ASP A 249 28.77 -6.55 -17.80
N LEU A 250 29.42 -6.69 -18.96
CA LEU A 250 29.65 -5.59 -19.89
C LEU A 250 28.35 -5.07 -20.50
N LEU A 251 27.33 -5.92 -20.66
CA LEU A 251 26.02 -5.51 -21.17
C LEU A 251 24.91 -6.21 -20.38
N THR A 252 23.99 -5.41 -19.84
CA THR A 252 22.73 -5.88 -19.28
C THR A 252 21.60 -5.07 -19.88
N TYR A 253 20.50 -5.72 -20.27
CA TYR A 253 19.32 -5.05 -20.80
C TYR A 253 18.08 -5.43 -20.00
N TYR A 254 17.11 -4.53 -20.01
CA TYR A 254 15.80 -4.70 -19.37
C TYR A 254 14.73 -4.13 -20.30
N ALA A 255 13.65 -4.88 -20.48
CA ALA A 255 12.44 -4.44 -21.16
C ALA A 255 11.24 -4.92 -20.34
N GLY A 256 10.41 -4.00 -19.86
CA GLY A 256 9.28 -4.31 -18.99
C GLY A 256 7.99 -3.64 -19.43
N ILE A 257 6.89 -4.33 -19.15
CA ILE A 257 5.52 -3.85 -19.28
C ILE A 257 4.86 -3.93 -17.90
N PHE A 258 4.25 -2.84 -17.48
CA PHE A 258 3.70 -2.66 -16.14
C PHE A 258 2.34 -2.00 -16.22
N ASN A 259 1.50 -2.17 -15.19
CA ASN A 259 0.21 -1.49 -15.14
C ASN A 259 0.36 0.04 -15.10
N GLY A 260 1.37 0.57 -14.40
CA GLY A 260 1.61 2.02 -14.30
C GLY A 260 1.06 2.63 -13.00
N ASP A 261 0.20 1.91 -12.29
CA ASP A 261 -0.59 2.42 -11.16
C ASP A 261 0.12 2.34 -9.80
N GLY A 262 1.41 2.03 -9.79
CA GLY A 262 2.22 1.91 -8.59
C GLY A 262 2.04 0.58 -7.84
N LYS A 263 2.51 0.57 -6.59
CA LYS A 263 2.53 -0.64 -5.76
C LYS A 263 1.18 -0.90 -5.11
N ASN A 264 0.83 -2.18 -4.97
CA ASN A 264 -0.38 -2.70 -4.34
C ASN A 264 -1.69 -2.31 -5.03
N THR A 265 -1.62 -1.76 -6.24
CA THR A 265 -2.79 -1.50 -7.08
C THR A 265 -3.02 -2.72 -7.98
N THR A 266 -4.09 -3.47 -7.70
CA THR A 266 -4.37 -4.75 -8.38
C THR A 266 -5.27 -4.62 -9.61
N VAL A 267 -5.78 -3.41 -9.86
CA VAL A 267 -6.64 -3.08 -11.01
C VAL A 267 -5.88 -2.11 -11.89
N ASN A 268 -5.77 -2.39 -13.19
CA ASN A 268 -5.32 -1.41 -14.16
C ASN A 268 -6.43 -0.39 -14.35
N ASP A 269 -6.23 0.82 -13.83
CA ASP A 269 -7.31 1.81 -13.69
C ASP A 269 -7.68 2.51 -15.00
N ASN A 270 -6.76 2.53 -15.96
CA ASN A 270 -6.86 3.31 -17.19
C ASN A 270 -6.71 2.47 -18.48
N ASN A 271 -6.56 1.14 -18.36
CA ASN A 271 -6.34 0.18 -19.45
C ASN A 271 -5.12 0.48 -20.35
N ASN A 272 -4.19 1.32 -19.91
CA ASN A 272 -2.91 1.52 -20.57
C ASN A 272 -1.81 0.83 -19.77
N PHE A 273 -0.75 0.42 -20.46
CA PHE A 273 0.44 -0.10 -19.80
C PHE A 273 1.55 0.94 -19.84
N MET A 274 2.35 0.95 -18.79
CA MET A 274 3.65 1.61 -18.75
C MET A 274 4.73 0.67 -19.31
N TYR A 275 5.52 1.19 -20.25
CA TYR A 275 6.67 0.52 -20.85
C TYR A 275 7.95 1.12 -20.33
N VAL A 276 8.90 0.26 -19.94
CA VAL A 276 10.21 0.69 -19.43
C VAL A 276 11.31 -0.09 -20.13
N GLY A 277 12.32 0.62 -20.62
CA GLY A 277 13.53 0.05 -21.19
C GLY A 277 14.77 0.59 -20.47
N ARG A 278 15.74 -0.28 -20.19
CA ARG A 278 17.02 0.11 -19.60
C ARG A 278 18.16 -0.68 -20.22
N LEU A 279 19.26 0.01 -20.48
CA LEU A 279 20.53 -0.58 -20.88
C LEU A 279 21.59 -0.20 -19.86
N GLU A 280 22.37 -1.17 -19.39
CA GLU A 280 23.52 -0.95 -18.53
C GLU A 280 24.77 -1.56 -19.15
N SER A 281 25.90 -0.88 -18.98
CA SER A 281 27.21 -1.39 -19.35
C SER A 281 28.23 -1.14 -18.25
N THR A 282 28.94 -2.19 -17.83
CA THR A 282 30.06 -2.08 -16.90
C THR A 282 31.36 -2.22 -17.68
N LEU A 283 31.92 -1.09 -18.12
CA LEU A 283 33.06 -1.05 -19.05
C LEU A 283 34.38 -1.43 -18.40
N PHE A 284 34.57 -1.00 -17.15
CA PHE A 284 35.79 -1.24 -16.40
C PHE A 284 35.44 -1.84 -15.05
N GLN A 285 36.17 -2.88 -14.66
CA GLN A 285 36.18 -3.43 -13.32
C GLN A 285 37.63 -3.58 -12.89
N ASP A 286 37.88 -3.24 -11.64
CA ASP A 286 39.15 -3.36 -10.94
C ASP A 286 40.37 -2.69 -11.60
N VAL A 287 40.19 -1.50 -12.20
CA VAL A 287 41.26 -0.74 -12.88
C VAL A 287 42.46 -0.42 -11.96
N PHE A 288 42.32 -0.56 -10.64
CA PHE A 288 43.35 -0.24 -9.65
C PHE A 288 43.50 -1.26 -8.51
N GLY A 289 43.04 -2.52 -8.67
CA GLY A 289 43.19 -3.56 -7.63
C GLY A 289 42.42 -3.26 -6.34
N LYS A 290 41.41 -2.40 -6.40
CA LYS A 290 40.60 -1.92 -5.27
C LYS A 290 39.10 -2.09 -5.50
N GLY A 291 38.69 -2.86 -6.53
CA GLY A 291 37.28 -3.05 -6.86
C GLY A 291 36.59 -1.83 -7.48
N SER A 292 37.36 -0.91 -8.08
CA SER A 292 36.81 0.23 -8.81
C SER A 292 36.05 -0.22 -10.05
N PHE A 293 34.92 0.40 -10.39
CA PHE A 293 34.22 0.10 -11.64
C PHE A 293 33.66 1.37 -12.30
N LEU A 294 33.47 1.31 -13.62
CA LEU A 294 32.71 2.31 -14.37
C LEU A 294 31.45 1.65 -14.92
N LYS A 295 30.29 2.13 -14.47
CA LYS A 295 28.99 1.73 -14.99
C LYS A 295 28.33 2.90 -15.71
N LEU A 296 27.91 2.67 -16.94
CA LEU A 296 27.08 3.57 -17.72
C LEU A 296 25.69 2.95 -17.89
N GLY A 297 24.65 3.77 -17.92
CA GLY A 297 23.30 3.30 -18.15
C GLY A 297 22.43 4.35 -18.81
N GLY A 298 21.44 3.89 -19.57
CA GLY A 298 20.42 4.71 -20.20
C GLY A 298 19.05 4.10 -20.00
N ASP A 299 18.06 4.95 -19.72
CA ASP A 299 16.69 4.56 -19.41
C ASP A 299 15.70 5.25 -20.34
N VAL A 300 14.62 4.55 -20.68
CA VAL A 300 13.46 5.10 -21.38
C VAL A 300 12.20 4.61 -20.68
N LEU A 301 11.22 5.50 -20.54
CA LEU A 301 9.92 5.20 -19.95
C LEU A 301 8.83 5.84 -20.79
N ASN A 302 7.76 5.10 -21.01
CA ASN A 302 6.55 5.60 -21.64
C ASN A 302 5.33 5.10 -20.86
N SER A 303 4.54 6.02 -20.32
CA SER A 303 3.20 5.76 -19.79
C SER A 303 2.18 6.64 -20.49
N ARG A 304 0.92 6.21 -20.50
CA ARG A 304 -0.21 6.99 -21.00
C ARG A 304 -1.26 7.03 -19.93
N ASP A 305 -1.25 8.13 -19.18
CA ASP A 305 -2.14 8.27 -18.04
C ASP A 305 -3.19 9.34 -18.32
N ASP A 306 -4.38 9.16 -17.74
CA ASP A 306 -5.46 10.12 -17.86
C ASP A 306 -5.24 11.34 -16.94
N LYS A 307 -6.00 12.41 -17.19
CA LYS A 307 -5.89 13.65 -16.40
C LYS A 307 -6.10 13.37 -14.91
N GLY A 308 -5.19 13.90 -14.09
CA GLY A 308 -5.23 13.80 -12.63
C GLY A 308 -4.52 12.58 -12.06
N VAL A 309 -4.00 11.67 -12.90
CA VAL A 309 -3.16 10.55 -12.45
C VAL A 309 -1.83 11.09 -11.93
N ASN A 310 -1.40 10.55 -10.79
CA ASN A 310 -0.12 10.86 -10.17
C ASN A 310 0.96 9.93 -10.69
N ILE A 311 2.00 10.49 -11.26
CA ILE A 311 3.10 9.73 -11.87
C ILE A 311 4.40 9.81 -11.07
N SER A 312 4.38 10.53 -9.95
CA SER A 312 5.54 10.70 -9.05
C SER A 312 5.36 9.93 -7.76
N GLN A 313 6.47 9.48 -7.18
CA GLN A 313 6.46 8.86 -5.85
C GLN A 313 6.10 9.87 -4.76
N SER A 314 6.51 11.13 -4.96
CA SER A 314 6.34 12.20 -3.97
C SER A 314 4.96 12.85 -4.00
N GLY A 315 4.06 12.44 -4.90
CA GLY A 315 2.72 13.00 -4.96
C GLY A 315 2.56 14.27 -5.81
N ASN A 316 3.66 14.85 -6.31
CA ASN A 316 3.73 16.23 -6.77
C ASN A 316 3.66 16.42 -8.30
N LEU A 317 3.54 15.35 -9.08
CA LEU A 317 3.37 15.43 -10.53
C LEU A 317 2.06 14.78 -10.95
N LEU A 318 1.14 15.60 -11.45
CA LEU A 318 -0.15 15.15 -11.99
C LEU A 318 -0.18 15.35 -13.50
N VAL A 319 -0.87 14.46 -14.21
CA VAL A 319 -1.10 14.61 -15.64
C VAL A 319 -2.20 15.63 -15.90
N ASN A 320 -1.93 16.61 -16.76
CA ASN A 320 -2.89 17.67 -17.11
C ASN A 320 -3.88 17.21 -18.20
N ALA A 321 -4.79 18.10 -18.60
CA ALA A 321 -5.78 17.79 -19.65
C ALA A 321 -5.15 17.48 -21.02
N ASP A 322 -3.95 18.00 -21.27
CA ASP A 322 -3.17 17.79 -22.49
C ASP A 322 -2.26 16.54 -22.42
N ARG A 323 -2.40 15.73 -21.36
CA ARG A 323 -1.60 14.51 -21.09
C ARG A 323 -0.10 14.78 -20.88
N VAL A 324 0.23 15.96 -20.36
CA VAL A 324 1.60 16.37 -20.02
C VAL A 324 1.74 16.43 -18.48
N PRO A 325 2.87 15.96 -17.92
CA PRO A 325 3.17 16.14 -16.51
C PRO A 325 3.22 17.62 -16.11
N LEU A 326 2.44 18.00 -15.10
CA LEU A 326 2.55 19.30 -14.45
C LEU A 326 2.97 19.12 -12.99
N ALA A 327 3.99 19.87 -12.57
CA ALA A 327 4.33 19.99 -11.17
C ALA A 327 3.20 20.72 -10.44
N VAL A 328 2.57 20.04 -9.49
CA VAL A 328 1.56 20.61 -8.63
C VAL A 328 2.27 21.00 -7.34
N TYR A 329 2.59 22.28 -7.24
CA TYR A 329 2.96 22.88 -5.98
C TYR A 329 1.68 23.29 -5.26
N PRO A 330 1.53 23.01 -3.95
CA PRO A 330 0.48 23.64 -3.17
C PRO A 330 0.60 25.17 -3.34
N PRO A 331 -0.52 25.91 -3.41
CA PRO A 331 -0.46 27.35 -3.49
C PRO A 331 0.37 27.86 -2.31
N TRP A 332 1.37 28.71 -2.61
CA TRP A 332 2.12 29.42 -1.58
C TRP A 332 1.10 30.18 -0.74
N GLY A 333 0.82 29.66 0.47
CA GLY A 333 -0.07 30.31 1.42
C GLY A 333 0.54 31.67 1.79
N GLY A 334 -0.16 32.74 1.41
CA GLY A 334 0.04 34.06 1.99
C GLY A 334 -0.67 34.21 3.32
#